data_AF-A0A1F3EH77-F1
#
_entry.id   AF-A0A1F3EH77-F1
#
_cell.length_a   1.000
_cell.length_b   1.000
_cell.length_c   1.000
_cell.angle_alpha   90.00
_cell.angle_beta   90.00
_cell.angle_gamma   90.00
#
_symmetry.space_group_name_H-M   'P 1'
#
loop_
_entity.id
_entity.type
_entity.pdbx_description
1 polymer ?
#
loop_
_entity_poly.entity_id
_entity_poly.type
_entity_poly.pdbx_seq_one_letter_code
_entity_poly.pdbx_strand_id
1 'polypeptide(L)'
;MIAANIGRIFLDAYNEKHKSNYTAKVFFAEKYYDIFYNHNKYLMSAGNSPLENPKISWDKMRSGQIPYETIEKRNDRFTKTIHKIENEPADASIAIGFPSLDMTATTSGQITNMNLPLKEDDVYLSWIGSGFGIGVQSGLSLLFSNKQILLDLYDGWQLYREFLNKTPNLRGNQINTWNGQWIEHRYNRNTYDADNLSSSFNPFGTMKDGGLEVTSQSWTKVLVRIAFNYPDSSLTAYIYSLGQTNITVGFVPFELPRIRQPYELYCKYFGTSKTDQVEQLFGTAFGFTKACQMGSIGV
;
A
#
# COMPACT_ATOMS: atom_id res chain seq x y z
N MET A 1 -4.28 -11.30 12.49
CA MET A 1 -3.82 -11.14 11.10
C MET A 1 -3.20 -9.76 10.92
N ILE A 2 -2.06 -9.65 10.22
CA ILE A 2 -1.26 -8.41 10.21
C ILE A 2 -1.99 -7.27 9.50
N ALA A 3 -2.58 -7.51 8.33
CA ALA A 3 -3.37 -6.48 7.64
C ALA A 3 -4.54 -5.99 8.50
N ALA A 4 -5.28 -6.89 9.15
CA ALA A 4 -6.36 -6.51 10.07
C ALA A 4 -5.85 -5.63 11.25
N ASN A 5 -4.67 -5.93 11.80
CA ASN A 5 -4.07 -5.10 12.84
C ASN A 5 -3.71 -3.70 12.33
N ILE A 6 -3.13 -3.59 11.13
CA ILE A 6 -2.84 -2.29 10.50
C ILE A 6 -4.12 -1.51 10.26
N GLY A 7 -5.17 -2.16 9.72
CA GLY A 7 -6.47 -1.54 9.51
C GLY A 7 -7.07 -1.00 10.81
N ARG A 8 -6.91 -1.73 11.92
CA ARG A 8 -7.38 -1.30 13.25
C ARG A 8 -6.67 -0.05 13.73
N ILE A 9 -5.33 -0.08 13.69
CA ILE A 9 -4.50 1.05 14.13
C ILE A 9 -4.82 2.31 13.31
N PHE A 10 -4.99 2.15 12.00
CA PHE A 10 -5.42 3.26 11.14
C PHE A 10 -6.82 3.77 11.51
N LEU A 11 -7.81 2.88 11.64
CA LEU A 11 -9.19 3.29 11.92
C LEU A 11 -9.30 4.04 13.26
N ASP A 12 -8.59 3.57 14.28
CA ASP A 12 -8.50 4.24 15.58
C ASP A 12 -7.88 5.64 15.43
N ALA A 13 -6.77 5.76 14.69
CA ALA A 13 -6.12 7.04 14.42
C ALA A 13 -6.98 8.00 13.58
N TYR A 14 -7.73 7.47 12.61
CA TYR A 14 -8.66 8.23 11.78
C TYR A 14 -9.80 8.80 12.63
N ASN A 15 -10.42 7.96 13.46
CA ASN A 15 -11.49 8.36 14.36
C ASN A 15 -11.01 9.42 15.36
N GLU A 16 -9.80 9.27 15.90
CA GLU A 16 -9.15 10.25 16.77
C GLU A 16 -8.93 11.59 16.05
N LYS A 17 -8.31 11.59 14.86
CA LYS A 17 -8.02 12.79 14.06
C LYS A 17 -9.29 13.55 13.64
N HIS A 18 -10.32 12.82 13.21
CA HIS A 18 -11.55 13.40 12.66
C HIS A 18 -12.69 13.53 13.67
N LYS A 19 -12.46 13.14 14.93
CA LYS A 19 -13.48 13.11 16.00
C LYS A 19 -14.75 12.33 15.57
N SER A 20 -14.54 11.21 14.89
CA SER A 20 -15.59 10.30 14.42
C SER A 20 -15.61 9.00 15.22
N ASN A 21 -16.59 8.14 14.96
CA ASN A 21 -16.78 6.86 15.65
C ASN A 21 -17.08 5.71 14.67
N TYR A 22 -16.43 5.72 13.51
CA TYR A 22 -16.63 4.70 12.50
C TYR A 22 -16.28 3.30 13.01
N THR A 23 -17.19 2.35 12.82
CA THR A 23 -16.87 0.92 12.93
C THR A 23 -16.14 0.45 11.66
N ALA A 24 -15.48 -0.72 11.73
CA ALA A 24 -14.77 -1.27 10.58
C ALA A 24 -15.67 -1.45 9.36
N LYS A 25 -16.88 -1.98 9.56
CA LYS A 25 -17.90 -2.18 8.53
C LYS A 25 -18.37 -0.88 7.90
N VAL A 26 -18.71 0.13 8.72
CA VAL A 26 -19.19 1.42 8.21
C VAL A 26 -18.07 2.14 7.46
N PHE A 27 -16.85 2.15 7.99
CA PHE A 27 -15.71 2.72 7.29
C PHE A 27 -15.44 2.01 5.96
N PHE A 28 -15.52 0.67 5.95
CA PHE A 28 -15.35 -0.12 4.74
C PHE A 28 -16.37 0.27 3.68
N ALA A 29 -17.67 0.31 4.04
CA ALA A 29 -18.75 0.60 3.11
C ALA A 29 -18.74 2.06 2.61
N GLU A 30 -18.53 3.03 3.50
CA GLU A 30 -18.71 4.45 3.16
C GLU A 30 -17.44 5.14 2.66
N LYS A 31 -16.26 4.71 3.11
CA LYS A 31 -14.98 5.36 2.77
C LYS A 31 -14.13 4.48 1.88
N TYR A 32 -13.79 3.29 2.37
CA TYR A 32 -12.83 2.43 1.68
C TYR A 32 -13.37 1.94 0.34
N TYR A 33 -14.59 1.40 0.30
CA TYR A 33 -15.22 0.92 -0.93
C TYR A 33 -15.38 2.04 -1.96
N ASP A 34 -15.83 3.21 -1.51
CA ASP A 34 -16.01 4.36 -2.39
C ASP A 34 -14.71 4.71 -3.12
N ILE A 35 -13.63 4.92 -2.36
CA ILE A 35 -12.33 5.29 -2.90
C ILE A 35 -11.73 4.15 -3.74
N PHE A 36 -11.77 2.90 -3.27
CA PHE A 36 -11.02 1.80 -3.90
C PHE A 36 -11.75 1.16 -5.08
N TYR A 37 -13.07 0.99 -4.99
CA TYR A 37 -13.82 0.05 -5.83
C TYR A 37 -15.05 0.66 -6.50
N ASN A 38 -15.57 1.80 -6.04
CA ASN A 38 -16.76 2.43 -6.63
C ASN A 38 -16.46 3.28 -7.89
N HIS A 39 -15.39 2.94 -8.62
CA HIS A 39 -14.96 3.67 -9.81
C HIS A 39 -14.57 2.71 -10.93
N ASN A 40 -14.47 3.24 -12.15
CA ASN A 40 -14.08 2.47 -13.34
C ASN A 40 -12.69 1.84 -13.22
N LYS A 41 -11.79 2.40 -12.41
CA LYS A 41 -10.44 1.86 -12.20
C LYS A 41 -10.17 1.68 -10.74
N TYR A 42 -9.97 0.45 -10.31
CA TYR A 42 -9.74 0.16 -8.90
C TYR A 42 -8.36 0.65 -8.44
N LEU A 43 -8.22 0.99 -7.16
CA LEU A 43 -6.92 1.29 -6.56
C LEU A 43 -6.10 0.01 -6.37
N MET A 44 -6.78 -1.09 -6.04
CA MET A 44 -6.18 -2.36 -5.67
C MET A 44 -6.99 -3.51 -6.27
N SER A 45 -6.30 -4.58 -6.69
CA SER A 45 -6.97 -5.83 -7.05
C SER A 45 -7.70 -6.41 -5.84
N ALA A 46 -8.90 -6.91 -6.06
CA ALA A 46 -9.72 -7.59 -5.06
C ALA A 46 -9.57 -9.12 -5.15
N GLY A 47 -8.66 -9.61 -5.99
CA GLY A 47 -8.31 -11.02 -6.12
C GLY A 47 -9.51 -11.90 -6.49
N ASN A 48 -9.78 -12.90 -5.65
CA ASN A 48 -10.87 -13.86 -5.86
C ASN A 48 -12.21 -13.43 -5.23
N SER A 49 -12.27 -12.24 -4.63
CA SER A 49 -13.49 -11.71 -4.03
C SER A 49 -14.56 -11.39 -5.10
N PRO A 50 -15.84 -11.26 -4.71
CA PRO A 50 -16.88 -10.83 -5.64
C PRO A 50 -16.61 -9.45 -6.28
N LEU A 51 -15.80 -8.59 -5.63
CA LEU A 51 -15.37 -7.30 -6.19
C LEU A 51 -14.57 -7.45 -7.50
N GLU A 52 -13.90 -8.56 -7.73
CA GLU A 52 -13.15 -8.77 -8.98
C GLU A 52 -13.49 -10.07 -9.71
N ASN A 53 -14.22 -11.01 -9.08
CA ASN A 53 -14.60 -12.29 -9.66
C ASN A 53 -16.09 -12.31 -10.09
N PRO A 54 -16.45 -12.69 -11.34
CA PRO A 54 -15.60 -13.09 -12.47
C PRO A 54 -14.60 -12.02 -12.89
N LYS A 55 -13.39 -12.46 -13.27
CA LYS A 55 -12.21 -11.63 -13.53
C LYS A 55 -12.51 -10.45 -14.47
N ILE A 56 -12.18 -9.25 -14.03
CA ILE A 56 -12.33 -8.02 -14.80
C ILE A 56 -11.21 -7.92 -15.85
N SER A 57 -11.57 -7.61 -17.09
CA SER A 57 -10.64 -7.45 -18.21
C SER A 57 -10.05 -6.03 -18.27
N TRP A 58 -9.27 -5.67 -17.24
CA TRP A 58 -8.74 -4.31 -17.03
C TRP A 58 -8.05 -3.72 -18.26
N ASP A 59 -7.18 -4.48 -18.94
CA ASP A 59 -6.43 -3.97 -20.10
C ASP A 59 -7.32 -3.70 -21.31
N LYS A 60 -8.35 -4.51 -21.53
CA LYS A 60 -9.34 -4.29 -22.60
C LYS A 60 -10.20 -3.07 -22.31
N MET A 61 -10.59 -2.87 -21.05
CA MET A 61 -11.35 -1.69 -20.63
C MET A 61 -10.52 -0.41 -20.75
N ARG A 62 -9.27 -0.45 -20.30
CA ARG A 62 -8.32 0.67 -20.37
C ARG A 62 -8.00 1.07 -21.80
N SER A 63 -7.82 0.09 -22.70
CA SER A 63 -7.57 0.35 -24.12
C SER A 63 -8.82 0.71 -24.92
N GLY A 64 -10.00 0.73 -24.31
CA GLY A 64 -11.27 1.05 -24.97
C GLY A 64 -11.84 -0.05 -25.86
N GLN A 65 -11.28 -1.26 -25.82
CA GLN A 65 -11.79 -2.42 -26.58
C GLN A 65 -13.17 -2.87 -26.07
N ILE A 66 -13.43 -2.69 -24.77
CA ILE A 66 -14.73 -2.91 -24.15
C ILE A 66 -15.03 -1.77 -23.17
N PRO A 67 -16.30 -1.44 -22.89
CA PRO A 67 -16.63 -0.44 -21.88
C PRO A 67 -16.26 -0.94 -20.48
N TYR A 68 -16.00 0.01 -19.57
CA TYR A 68 -15.91 -0.27 -18.14
C TYR A 68 -17.25 -0.79 -17.59
N GLU A 69 -17.21 -1.49 -16.45
CA GLU A 69 -18.42 -1.96 -15.79
C GLU A 69 -19.36 -0.81 -15.41
N THR A 70 -20.66 -1.07 -15.41
CA THR A 70 -21.67 -0.08 -15.00
C THR A 70 -21.72 0.07 -13.47
N ILE A 71 -22.41 1.11 -13.00
CA ILE A 71 -22.61 1.34 -11.56
C ILE A 71 -23.41 0.17 -10.95
N GLU A 72 -24.42 -0.33 -11.65
CA GLU A 72 -25.25 -1.46 -11.20
C GLU A 72 -24.41 -2.72 -11.04
N LYS A 73 -23.47 -2.96 -11.96
CA LYS A 73 -22.58 -4.12 -11.88
C LYS A 73 -21.62 -4.01 -10.69
N ARG A 74 -21.07 -2.82 -10.43
CA ARG A 74 -20.24 -2.59 -9.23
C ARG A 74 -21.04 -2.76 -7.94
N ASN A 75 -22.27 -2.27 -7.89
CA ASN A 75 -23.16 -2.44 -6.74
C ASN A 75 -23.52 -3.91 -6.50
N ASP A 76 -23.78 -4.71 -7.55
CA ASP A 76 -23.97 -6.16 -7.44
C ASP A 76 -22.75 -6.85 -6.80
N ARG A 77 -21.55 -6.49 -7.24
CA ARG A 77 -20.29 -7.01 -6.68
C ARG A 77 -20.11 -6.62 -5.21
N PHE A 78 -20.43 -5.37 -4.86
CA PHE A 78 -20.37 -4.89 -3.48
C PHE A 78 -21.33 -5.65 -2.57
N THR A 79 -22.61 -5.74 -2.94
CA THR A 79 -23.63 -6.46 -2.15
C THR A 79 -23.26 -7.93 -1.94
N LYS A 80 -22.76 -8.60 -2.99
CA LYS A 80 -22.24 -9.98 -2.87
C LYS A 80 -21.06 -10.09 -1.91
N THR A 81 -20.19 -9.09 -1.90
CA THR A 81 -19.03 -9.07 -0.98
C THR A 81 -19.47 -8.91 0.46
N ILE A 82 -20.40 -7.98 0.74
CA ILE A 82 -20.95 -7.80 2.09
C ILE A 82 -21.67 -9.06 2.56
N HIS A 83 -22.54 -9.63 1.71
CA HIS A 83 -23.24 -10.87 2.03
C HIS A 83 -22.27 -12.01 2.35
N LYS A 84 -21.20 -12.15 1.56
CA LYS A 84 -20.18 -13.18 1.76
C LYS A 84 -19.43 -13.00 3.08
N ILE A 85 -19.06 -11.76 3.43
CA ILE A 85 -18.38 -11.46 4.71
C ILE A 85 -19.27 -11.81 5.91
N GLU A 86 -20.58 -11.58 5.81
CA GLU A 86 -21.53 -11.79 6.92
C GLU A 86 -21.95 -13.25 7.09
N ASN A 87 -21.95 -14.05 6.01
CA ASN A 87 -22.60 -15.37 6.01
C ASN A 87 -21.64 -16.55 5.76
N GLU A 88 -20.40 -16.30 5.32
CA GLU A 88 -19.44 -17.36 5.00
C GLU A 88 -18.20 -17.30 5.90
N PRO A 89 -17.51 -18.44 6.11
CA PRO A 89 -16.24 -18.46 6.81
C PRO A 89 -15.19 -17.55 6.15
N ALA A 90 -14.47 -16.77 6.95
CA ALA A 90 -13.42 -15.90 6.46
C ALA A 90 -12.29 -16.70 5.79
N ASP A 91 -12.09 -16.46 4.49
CA ASP A 91 -10.99 -17.02 3.70
C ASP A 91 -10.29 -15.92 2.88
N ALA A 92 -9.17 -16.27 2.23
CA ALA A 92 -8.39 -15.35 1.39
C ALA A 92 -9.18 -14.60 0.29
N SER A 93 -10.37 -15.07 -0.10
CA SER A 93 -11.25 -14.40 -1.06
C SER A 93 -12.07 -13.26 -0.45
N ILE A 94 -12.24 -13.22 0.87
CA ILE A 94 -12.97 -12.15 1.56
C ILE A 94 -12.18 -11.49 2.70
N ALA A 95 -11.05 -12.05 3.09
CA ALA A 95 -10.17 -11.53 4.13
C ALA A 95 -8.73 -11.48 3.61
N ILE A 96 -8.25 -10.28 3.28
CA ILE A 96 -6.96 -10.13 2.58
C ILE A 96 -5.81 -10.52 3.50
N GLY A 97 -4.96 -11.43 3.01
CA GLY A 97 -3.80 -11.96 3.72
C GLY A 97 -4.10 -13.15 4.64
N PHE A 98 -5.36 -13.59 4.72
CA PHE A 98 -5.78 -14.81 5.42
C PHE A 98 -5.37 -16.07 4.65
N PRO A 99 -5.34 -17.23 5.32
CA PRO A 99 -5.25 -18.51 4.63
C PRO A 99 -6.41 -18.67 3.65
N SER A 100 -6.15 -19.34 2.53
CA SER A 100 -7.22 -19.90 1.71
C SER A 100 -7.84 -21.11 2.41
N LEU A 101 -9.06 -21.49 1.99
CA LEU A 101 -9.71 -22.72 2.48
C LEU A 101 -8.83 -23.96 2.26
N ASP A 102 -8.15 -24.02 1.12
CA ASP A 102 -7.01 -24.92 0.94
C ASP A 102 -5.75 -24.26 1.51
N MET A 103 -5.31 -24.69 2.69
CA MET A 103 -4.12 -24.15 3.36
C MET A 103 -2.83 -24.38 2.56
N THR A 104 -2.81 -25.33 1.62
CA THR A 104 -1.63 -25.63 0.79
C THR A 104 -1.55 -24.76 -0.47
N ALA A 105 -2.59 -24.00 -0.79
CA ALA A 105 -2.60 -23.15 -1.97
C ALA A 105 -1.54 -22.03 -1.87
N THR A 106 -0.93 -21.67 -3.00
CA THR A 106 0.16 -20.68 -3.08
C THR A 106 -0.24 -19.26 -2.66
N THR A 107 -1.54 -18.99 -2.60
CA THR A 107 -2.14 -17.72 -2.16
C THR A 107 -2.56 -17.74 -0.69
N SER A 108 -2.32 -18.85 0.03
CA SER A 108 -2.55 -18.93 1.46
C SER A 108 -1.55 -18.00 2.18
N GLY A 109 -2.02 -17.24 3.17
CA GLY A 109 -1.20 -16.27 3.91
C GLY A 109 -1.25 -16.50 5.41
N GLN A 110 -0.15 -16.21 6.11
CA GLN A 110 -0.05 -16.18 7.59
C GLN A 110 -0.66 -17.40 8.28
N ILE A 111 -0.40 -18.59 7.73
CA ILE A 111 -0.83 -19.87 8.33
C ILE A 111 -0.21 -20.01 9.72
N THR A 112 -1.04 -20.35 10.70
CA THR A 112 -0.60 -20.58 12.09
C THR A 112 -1.30 -21.81 12.65
N ASN A 113 -0.63 -22.52 13.56
CA ASN A 113 -1.21 -23.60 14.36
C ASN A 113 -1.92 -23.08 15.62
N MET A 114 -1.86 -21.77 15.89
CA MET A 114 -2.57 -21.14 17.00
C MET A 114 -4.04 -20.89 16.64
N ASN A 115 -4.95 -21.25 17.53
CA ASN A 115 -6.36 -20.90 17.38
C ASN A 115 -6.56 -19.41 17.74
N LEU A 116 -6.64 -18.56 16.72
CA LEU A 116 -6.86 -17.13 16.87
C LEU A 116 -8.35 -16.84 16.63
N PRO A 117 -9.09 -16.27 17.61
CA PRO A 117 -10.48 -15.93 17.40
C PRO A 117 -10.59 -14.86 16.32
N LEU A 118 -11.32 -15.17 15.24
CA LEU A 118 -11.60 -14.25 14.15
C LEU A 118 -12.95 -13.58 14.40
N LYS A 119 -12.97 -12.24 14.42
CA LYS A 119 -14.21 -11.47 14.45
C LYS A 119 -14.57 -11.01 13.04
N GLU A 120 -15.85 -10.82 12.74
CA GLU A 120 -16.32 -10.22 11.47
C GLU A 120 -15.59 -8.89 11.19
N ASP A 121 -15.39 -8.06 12.22
CA ASP A 121 -14.63 -6.81 12.13
C ASP A 121 -13.21 -7.02 11.58
N ASP A 122 -12.53 -8.13 11.91
CA ASP A 122 -11.17 -8.39 11.42
C ASP A 122 -11.13 -8.60 9.90
N VAL A 123 -12.24 -9.06 9.31
CA VAL A 123 -12.38 -9.20 7.86
C VAL A 123 -12.39 -7.81 7.21
N TYR A 124 -13.25 -6.90 7.65
CA TYR A 124 -13.28 -5.52 7.15
C TYR A 124 -11.96 -4.78 7.40
N LEU A 125 -11.37 -4.95 8.57
CA LEU A 125 -10.07 -4.35 8.90
C LEU A 125 -8.96 -4.91 8.01
N SER A 126 -9.03 -6.17 7.57
CA SER A 126 -8.04 -6.75 6.65
C SER A 126 -8.05 -6.06 5.29
N TRP A 127 -9.22 -5.70 4.78
CA TRP A 127 -9.36 -4.90 3.56
C TRP A 127 -8.72 -3.53 3.75
N ILE A 128 -9.15 -2.79 4.77
CA ILE A 128 -8.65 -1.45 5.07
C ILE A 128 -7.12 -1.47 5.20
N GLY A 129 -6.59 -2.42 5.99
CA GLY A 129 -5.17 -2.57 6.24
C GLY A 129 -4.34 -2.94 5.01
N SER A 130 -4.89 -3.74 4.10
CA SER A 130 -4.18 -4.17 2.89
C SER A 130 -3.87 -3.03 1.91
N GLY A 131 -4.66 -1.96 1.95
CA GLY A 131 -4.42 -0.75 1.15
C GLY A 131 -3.17 0.03 1.57
N PHE A 132 -2.62 -0.20 2.77
CA PHE A 132 -1.50 0.58 3.33
C PHE A 132 -0.11 0.03 3.01
N GLY A 133 0.00 -1.04 2.20
CA GLY A 133 1.30 -1.56 1.80
C GLY A 133 2.11 -0.52 1.03
N ILE A 134 3.37 -0.28 1.41
CA ILE A 134 4.29 0.59 0.69
C ILE A 134 5.12 -0.29 -0.26
N GLY A 135 4.79 -0.28 -1.54
CA GLY A 135 5.46 -1.06 -2.57
C GLY A 135 6.77 -0.43 -3.03
N VAL A 136 7.80 -1.25 -3.18
CA VAL A 136 9.14 -0.81 -3.61
C VAL A 136 9.68 -1.67 -4.76
N GLN A 137 10.69 -1.14 -5.46
CA GLN A 137 11.47 -1.90 -6.44
C GLN A 137 12.03 -3.18 -5.78
N SER A 138 11.55 -4.33 -6.26
CA SER A 138 11.79 -5.73 -5.81
C SER A 138 10.48 -6.53 -5.84
N GLY A 139 9.32 -5.86 -5.91
CA GLY A 139 8.00 -6.50 -5.83
C GLY A 139 7.56 -6.81 -4.40
N LEU A 140 8.33 -6.37 -3.40
CA LEU A 140 7.96 -6.43 -1.98
C LEU A 140 7.21 -5.15 -1.56
N SER A 141 6.47 -5.27 -0.47
CA SER A 141 5.76 -4.18 0.20
C SER A 141 6.08 -4.17 1.69
N LEU A 142 6.06 -2.96 2.27
CA LEU A 142 6.27 -2.71 3.71
C LEU A 142 4.95 -2.29 4.36
N LEU A 143 4.61 -2.87 5.50
CA LEU A 143 3.52 -2.39 6.37
C LEU A 143 4.10 -1.85 7.68
N PHE A 144 3.96 -0.56 7.91
CA PHE A 144 4.30 0.11 9.18
C PHE A 144 3.05 0.29 10.04
N SER A 145 3.17 0.09 11.34
CA SER A 145 2.10 0.34 12.32
C SER A 145 2.10 1.78 12.87
N ASN A 146 2.93 2.67 12.34
CA ASN A 146 3.00 4.06 12.79
C ASN A 146 1.74 4.82 12.33
N LYS A 147 0.96 5.34 13.29
CA LYS A 147 -0.31 6.04 13.04
C LYS A 147 -0.17 7.18 12.02
N GLN A 148 0.89 7.99 12.13
CA GLN A 148 1.08 9.14 11.26
C GLN A 148 1.39 8.71 9.82
N ILE A 149 2.24 7.69 9.62
CA ILE A 149 2.49 7.11 8.29
C ILE A 149 1.17 6.62 7.66
N LEU A 150 0.32 5.94 8.43
CA LEU A 150 -0.97 5.44 7.93
C LEU A 150 -1.92 6.58 7.53
N LEU A 151 -2.02 7.63 8.35
CA LEU A 151 -2.81 8.82 8.03
C LEU A 151 -2.28 9.55 6.79
N ASP A 152 -0.95 9.65 6.67
CA ASP A 152 -0.29 10.27 5.52
C ASP A 152 -0.54 9.48 4.23
N LEU A 153 -0.50 8.15 4.27
CA LEU A 153 -0.87 7.30 3.14
C LEU A 153 -2.32 7.49 2.72
N TYR A 154 -3.24 7.57 3.69
CA TYR A 154 -4.66 7.79 3.42
C TYR A 154 -4.91 9.11 2.69
N ASP A 155 -4.21 10.19 3.06
CA ASP A 155 -4.28 11.47 2.32
C ASP A 155 -3.87 11.27 0.84
N GLY A 156 -2.83 10.46 0.60
CA GLY A 156 -2.35 10.11 -0.73
C GLY A 156 -3.33 9.28 -1.57
N TRP A 157 -4.24 8.52 -0.95
CA TRP A 157 -5.23 7.72 -1.67
C TRP A 157 -6.25 8.59 -2.41
N GLN A 158 -6.63 9.73 -1.82
CA GLN A 158 -7.53 10.70 -2.45
C GLN A 158 -6.90 11.25 -3.73
N LEU A 159 -5.63 11.65 -3.63
CA LEU A 159 -4.90 12.17 -4.77
C LEU A 159 -4.74 11.11 -5.88
N TYR A 160 -4.45 9.85 -5.53
CA TYR A 160 -4.36 8.78 -6.52
C TYR A 160 -5.69 8.57 -7.25
N ARG A 161 -6.80 8.59 -6.50
CA ARG A 161 -8.13 8.45 -7.04
C ARG A 161 -8.41 9.54 -8.07
N GLU A 162 -8.05 10.79 -7.77
CA GLU A 162 -8.18 11.88 -8.73
C GLU A 162 -7.36 11.65 -10.00
N PHE A 163 -6.10 11.23 -9.90
CA PHE A 163 -5.28 10.93 -11.07
C PHE A 163 -5.88 9.81 -11.91
N LEU A 164 -6.35 8.73 -11.28
CA LEU A 164 -7.02 7.64 -12.00
C LEU A 164 -8.26 8.15 -12.75
N ASN A 165 -9.07 9.01 -12.14
CA ASN A 165 -10.28 9.51 -12.80
C ASN A 165 -9.96 10.52 -13.92
N LYS A 166 -8.97 11.39 -13.74
CA LYS A 166 -8.60 12.44 -14.71
C LYS A 166 -7.74 11.93 -15.87
N THR A 167 -7.03 10.81 -15.71
CA THR A 167 -6.11 10.29 -16.74
C THR A 167 -6.67 8.98 -17.34
N PRO A 168 -7.35 9.01 -18.51
CA PRO A 168 -8.07 7.84 -19.04
C PRO A 168 -7.23 6.56 -19.13
N ASN A 169 -6.02 6.65 -19.69
CA ASN A 169 -5.15 5.50 -19.98
C ASN A 169 -4.24 5.09 -18.81
N LEU A 170 -4.37 5.72 -17.63
CA LEU A 170 -3.62 5.34 -16.44
C LEU A 170 -4.13 4.02 -15.87
N ARG A 171 -3.22 3.06 -15.68
CA ARG A 171 -3.46 1.75 -15.08
C ARG A 171 -3.85 1.88 -13.60
N GLY A 172 -4.93 1.20 -13.23
CA GLY A 172 -5.35 1.00 -11.83
C GLY A 172 -4.65 -0.20 -11.17
N ASN A 173 -5.11 -0.61 -10.00
CA ASN A 173 -4.58 -1.73 -9.22
C ASN A 173 -3.11 -1.57 -8.81
N GLN A 174 -2.64 -0.34 -8.61
CA GLN A 174 -1.25 -0.04 -8.22
C GLN A 174 -1.13 0.66 -6.86
N ILE A 175 -2.06 0.46 -5.93
CA ILE A 175 -2.05 1.18 -4.64
C ILE A 175 -0.72 1.06 -3.89
N ASN A 176 -0.10 -0.12 -3.85
CA ASN A 176 1.17 -0.27 -3.14
C ASN A 176 2.29 0.52 -3.82
N THR A 177 2.35 0.46 -5.15
CA THR A 177 3.30 1.24 -5.95
C THR A 177 3.08 2.75 -5.76
N TRP A 178 1.82 3.18 -5.74
CA TRP A 178 1.44 4.55 -5.44
C TRP A 178 1.88 4.98 -4.05
N ASN A 179 1.62 4.18 -3.03
CA ASN A 179 2.05 4.46 -1.65
C ASN A 179 3.57 4.66 -1.54
N GLY A 180 4.36 3.88 -2.28
CA GLY A 180 5.81 4.06 -2.37
C GLY A 180 6.22 5.41 -2.94
N GLN A 181 5.59 5.82 -4.05
CA GLN A 181 5.83 7.13 -4.66
C GLN A 181 5.34 8.29 -3.77
N TRP A 182 4.17 8.12 -3.16
CA TRP A 182 3.57 9.13 -2.31
C TRP A 182 4.39 9.39 -1.06
N ILE A 183 4.91 8.36 -0.39
CA ILE A 183 5.77 8.54 0.79
C ILE A 183 7.08 9.23 0.41
N GLU A 184 7.69 8.86 -0.71
CA GLU A 184 8.90 9.53 -1.18
C GLU A 184 8.65 11.02 -1.42
N HIS A 185 7.56 11.35 -2.13
CA HIS A 185 7.17 12.74 -2.41
C HIS A 185 6.77 13.52 -1.16
N ARG A 186 5.82 13.01 -0.36
CA ARG A 186 5.27 13.70 0.82
C ARG A 186 6.35 14.02 1.85
N TYR A 187 7.33 13.14 2.01
CA TYR A 187 8.40 13.32 2.98
C TYR A 187 9.63 14.00 2.38
N ASN A 188 9.59 14.43 1.11
CA ASN A 188 10.64 15.23 0.51
C ASN A 188 10.48 16.71 0.88
N ARG A 189 11.22 17.16 1.88
CA ARG A 189 11.19 18.55 2.38
C ARG A 189 11.58 19.61 1.34
N ASN A 190 12.25 19.22 0.27
CA ASN A 190 12.72 20.16 -0.75
C ASN A 190 11.69 20.40 -1.86
N THR A 191 10.82 19.42 -2.13
CA THR A 191 9.88 19.46 -3.26
C THR A 191 8.41 19.40 -2.84
N TYR A 192 8.12 18.93 -1.63
CA TYR A 192 6.75 18.85 -1.14
C TYR A 192 6.20 20.23 -0.80
N ASP A 193 5.05 20.54 -1.38
CA ASP A 193 4.28 21.73 -1.13
C ASP A 193 2.94 21.32 -0.49
N ALA A 194 2.70 21.77 0.75
CA ALA A 194 1.49 21.44 1.49
C ALA A 194 0.24 22.13 0.92
N ASP A 195 0.40 23.26 0.24
CA ASP A 195 -0.70 24.01 -0.40
C ASP A 195 -1.00 23.47 -1.80
N ASN A 196 -0.02 22.80 -2.44
CA ASN A 196 -0.18 22.10 -3.71
C ASN A 196 0.46 20.70 -3.67
N LEU A 197 -0.33 19.72 -3.19
CA LEU A 197 0.09 18.34 -3.02
C LEU A 197 0.65 17.67 -4.29
N SER A 198 0.24 18.15 -5.47
CA SER A 198 0.66 17.62 -6.78
C SER A 198 1.88 18.33 -7.39
N SER A 199 2.34 19.41 -6.76
CA SER A 199 3.50 20.18 -7.23
C SER A 199 4.71 19.28 -7.36
N SER A 200 5.38 19.32 -8.52
CA SER A 200 6.56 18.51 -8.83
C SER A 200 6.37 16.99 -8.70
N PHE A 201 5.11 16.50 -8.63
CA PHE A 201 4.82 15.08 -8.47
C PHE A 201 4.37 14.44 -9.79
N ASN A 202 5.29 13.74 -10.44
CA ASN A 202 5.03 13.01 -11.69
C ASN A 202 5.53 11.55 -11.58
N PRO A 203 4.79 10.66 -10.91
CA PRO A 203 5.23 9.27 -10.69
C PRO A 203 4.99 8.35 -11.89
N PHE A 204 4.55 8.89 -13.04
CA PHE A 204 4.06 8.09 -14.17
C PHE A 204 5.16 7.70 -15.16
N GLY A 205 5.06 6.47 -15.65
CA GLY A 205 5.88 5.93 -16.73
C GLY A 205 4.99 5.34 -17.83
N THR A 206 5.64 4.85 -18.89
CA THR A 206 4.97 4.29 -20.05
C THR A 206 5.10 2.77 -20.07
N MET A 207 3.97 2.09 -20.20
CA MET A 207 3.87 0.65 -20.38
C MET A 207 4.32 0.24 -21.81
N LYS A 208 4.63 -1.04 -22.01
CA LYS A 208 5.02 -1.57 -23.33
C LYS A 208 3.98 -1.35 -24.44
N ASP A 209 2.71 -1.25 -24.08
CA ASP A 209 1.59 -1.04 -25.01
C ASP A 209 1.23 0.45 -25.18
N GLY A 210 2.04 1.37 -24.65
CA GLY A 210 1.80 2.82 -24.69
C GLY A 210 0.84 3.34 -23.60
N GLY A 211 0.34 2.46 -22.71
CA GLY A 211 -0.41 2.87 -21.53
C GLY A 211 0.43 3.66 -20.51
N LEU A 212 -0.24 4.32 -19.57
CA LEU A 212 0.44 4.96 -18.43
C LEU A 212 0.35 4.07 -17.19
N GLU A 213 1.41 4.03 -16.40
CA GLU A 213 1.43 3.33 -15.12
C GLU A 213 2.21 4.11 -14.06
N VAL A 214 1.92 3.84 -12.79
CA VAL A 214 2.75 4.34 -11.69
C VAL A 214 4.06 3.54 -11.68
N THR A 215 5.20 4.24 -11.69
CA THR A 215 6.52 3.60 -11.61
C THR A 215 6.83 3.18 -10.17
N SER A 216 7.55 2.07 -9.99
CA SER A 216 7.99 1.65 -8.65
C SER A 216 9.15 2.48 -8.15
N GLN A 217 9.10 2.89 -6.88
CA GLN A 217 10.15 3.67 -6.22
C GLN A 217 11.23 2.77 -5.61
N SER A 218 12.47 3.24 -5.58
CA SER A 218 13.56 2.55 -4.88
C SER A 218 13.26 2.42 -3.39
N TRP A 219 13.51 1.24 -2.82
CA TRP A 219 13.36 1.00 -1.39
C TRP A 219 14.26 1.92 -0.55
N THR A 220 15.46 2.24 -1.04
CA THR A 220 16.39 3.14 -0.34
C THR A 220 15.82 4.54 -0.24
N LYS A 221 15.26 5.09 -1.33
CA LYS A 221 14.65 6.42 -1.33
C LYS A 221 13.48 6.52 -0.35
N VAL A 222 12.59 5.51 -0.37
CA VAL A 222 11.45 5.45 0.57
C VAL A 222 11.96 5.45 2.02
N LEU A 223 12.91 4.58 2.37
CA LEU A 223 13.41 4.48 3.74
C LEU A 223 14.19 5.71 4.19
N VAL A 224 14.97 6.33 3.31
CA VAL A 224 15.70 7.57 3.61
C VAL A 224 14.72 8.69 3.93
N ARG A 225 13.66 8.85 3.12
CA ARG A 225 12.60 9.84 3.37
C ARG A 225 11.89 9.60 4.69
N ILE A 226 11.57 8.36 5.02
CA ILE A 226 11.03 7.99 6.34
C ILE A 226 12.04 8.34 7.45
N ALA A 227 13.33 8.02 7.27
CA ALA A 227 14.36 8.25 8.28
C ALA A 227 14.56 9.74 8.60
N PHE A 228 14.47 10.62 7.61
CA PHE A 228 14.50 12.06 7.83
C PHE A 228 13.26 12.60 8.55
N ASN A 229 12.10 11.96 8.37
CA ASN A 229 10.85 12.40 9.00
C ASN A 229 10.62 11.81 10.39
N TYR A 230 11.27 10.69 10.73
CA TYR A 230 11.22 10.05 12.04
C TYR A 230 12.65 9.86 12.62
N PRO A 231 13.37 10.96 12.90
CA PRO A 231 14.83 10.96 13.10
C PRO A 231 15.34 10.19 14.33
N ASP A 232 14.51 10.03 15.36
CA ASP A 232 14.89 9.48 16.67
C ASP A 232 14.18 8.14 16.98
N SER A 233 13.63 7.49 15.95
CA SER A 233 12.79 6.31 16.10
C SER A 233 13.44 5.07 15.47
N SER A 234 13.28 3.92 16.13
CA SER A 234 13.33 2.63 15.44
C SER A 234 11.91 2.28 15.00
N LEU A 235 11.75 1.89 13.74
CA LEU A 235 10.46 1.43 13.21
C LEU A 235 10.58 -0.02 12.80
N THR A 236 9.54 -0.81 13.04
CA THR A 236 9.45 -2.17 12.50
C THR A 236 8.41 -2.19 11.40
N ALA A 237 8.73 -2.81 10.26
CA ALA A 237 7.74 -3.10 9.23
C ALA A 237 7.61 -4.59 8.98
N TYR A 238 6.40 -5.02 8.62
CA TYR A 238 6.17 -6.33 8.07
C TYR A 238 6.40 -6.32 6.55
N ILE A 239 7.27 -7.22 6.08
CA ILE A 239 7.74 -7.26 4.70
C ILE A 239 7.15 -8.49 3.99
N TYR A 240 6.45 -8.25 2.88
CA TYR A 240 5.67 -9.27 2.19
C TYR A 240 5.45 -8.94 0.71
N SER A 241 4.88 -9.89 -0.04
CA SER A 241 4.30 -9.67 -1.35
C SER A 241 3.05 -10.54 -1.50
N LEU A 242 1.96 -9.98 -2.02
CA LEU A 242 0.75 -10.72 -2.37
C LEU A 242 0.61 -10.73 -3.89
N GLY A 243 0.40 -11.91 -4.46
CA GLY A 243 0.33 -12.11 -5.90
C GLY A 243 -0.11 -13.52 -6.24
N GLN A 244 0.45 -14.08 -7.31
CA GLN A 244 0.23 -15.51 -7.65
C GLN A 244 0.84 -16.45 -6.59
N THR A 245 1.97 -16.04 -6.02
CA THR A 245 2.60 -16.71 -4.89
C THR A 245 2.87 -15.67 -3.83
N ASN A 246 2.32 -15.89 -2.64
CA ASN A 246 2.56 -14.99 -1.51
C ASN A 246 3.99 -15.19 -1.00
N ILE A 247 4.69 -14.08 -0.76
CA ILE A 247 6.02 -14.07 -0.15
C ILE A 247 5.90 -13.40 1.21
N THR A 248 6.47 -14.05 2.23
CA THR A 248 6.63 -13.45 3.56
C THR A 248 8.10 -13.44 3.90
N VAL A 249 8.65 -12.26 4.18
CA VAL A 249 9.98 -12.12 4.76
C VAL A 249 9.88 -12.02 6.28
N GLY A 250 8.86 -11.30 6.78
CA GLY A 250 8.58 -11.17 8.21
C GLY A 250 8.75 -9.74 8.73
N PHE A 251 8.90 -9.60 10.03
CA PHE A 251 9.14 -8.31 10.68
C PHE A 251 10.61 -7.93 10.62
N VAL A 252 10.90 -6.74 10.10
CA VAL A 252 12.26 -6.19 10.00
C VAL A 252 12.31 -4.85 10.74
N PRO A 253 13.19 -4.70 11.75
CA PRO A 253 13.46 -3.41 12.38
C PRO A 253 14.36 -2.54 11.50
N PHE A 254 14.08 -1.24 11.54
CA PHE A 254 14.78 -0.17 10.83
C PHE A 254 15.29 0.84 11.85
N GLU A 255 16.60 0.90 12.02
CA GLU A 255 17.28 1.89 12.84
C GLU A 255 17.45 3.18 12.03
N LEU A 256 16.38 3.99 12.02
CA LEU A 256 16.30 5.21 11.19
C LEU A 256 17.44 6.20 11.41
N PRO A 257 17.93 6.47 12.65
CA PRO A 257 19.08 7.36 12.85
C PRO A 257 20.31 6.91 12.06
N ARG A 258 20.54 5.60 11.95
CA ARG A 258 21.70 5.02 11.26
C ARG A 258 21.55 5.02 9.74
N ILE A 259 20.31 4.94 9.24
CA ILE A 259 20.02 5.15 7.80
C ILE A 259 20.30 6.60 7.41
N ARG A 260 19.97 7.55 8.30
CA ARG A 260 20.13 9.00 8.08
C ARG A 260 21.58 9.48 8.21
N GLN A 261 22.34 8.94 9.17
CA GLN A 261 23.68 9.42 9.52
C GLN A 261 24.67 9.56 8.33
N PRO A 262 24.77 8.60 7.39
CA PRO A 262 25.67 8.75 6.23
C PRO A 262 25.35 9.98 5.38
N TYR A 263 24.06 10.28 5.19
CA TYR A 263 23.59 11.44 4.46
C TYR A 263 23.92 12.75 5.19
N GLU A 264 23.69 12.79 6.50
CA GLU A 264 24.04 13.97 7.32
C GLU A 264 25.54 14.23 7.34
N LEU A 265 26.36 13.18 7.48
CA LEU A 265 27.82 13.29 7.42
C LEU A 265 28.27 13.80 6.04
N TYR A 266 27.69 13.27 4.96
CA TYR A 266 28.01 13.72 3.62
C TYR A 266 27.66 15.20 3.43
N CYS A 267 26.46 15.63 3.81
CA CYS A 267 26.05 17.03 3.73
C CYS A 267 26.96 17.93 4.58
N LYS A 268 27.33 17.49 5.79
CA LYS A 268 28.21 18.24 6.70
C LYS A 268 29.62 18.44 6.14
N TYR A 269 30.23 17.41 5.55
CA TYR A 269 31.61 17.47 5.08
C TYR A 269 31.77 18.02 3.67
N PHE A 270 30.80 17.80 2.79
CA PHE A 270 30.88 18.20 1.38
C PHE A 270 30.00 19.40 1.02
N GLY A 271 29.22 19.93 1.96
CA GLY A 271 28.45 21.17 1.80
C GLY A 271 27.42 21.14 0.68
N THR A 272 26.97 19.96 0.26
CA THR A 272 26.03 19.85 -0.85
C THR A 272 24.62 20.21 -0.43
N SER A 273 23.98 21.11 -1.18
CA SER A 273 22.52 21.31 -1.13
C SER A 273 21.77 20.31 -2.02
N LYS A 274 22.48 19.46 -2.78
CA LYS A 274 21.92 18.49 -3.73
C LYS A 274 21.78 17.12 -3.09
N THR A 275 20.86 17.00 -2.13
CA THR A 275 20.54 15.74 -1.44
C THR A 275 20.24 14.59 -2.40
N ASP A 276 19.65 14.86 -3.55
CA ASP A 276 19.29 13.84 -4.54
C ASP A 276 20.51 13.16 -5.18
N GLN A 277 21.65 13.87 -5.28
CA GLN A 277 22.90 13.27 -5.75
C GLN A 277 23.51 12.36 -4.68
N VAL A 278 23.35 12.73 -3.41
CA VAL A 278 23.79 11.94 -2.25
C VAL A 278 23.05 10.61 -2.18
N GLU A 279 21.75 10.61 -2.50
CA GLU A 279 20.94 9.41 -2.59
C GLU A 279 21.38 8.41 -3.67
N GLN A 280 21.93 8.89 -4.78
CA GLN A 280 22.51 8.01 -5.80
C GLN A 280 23.80 7.33 -5.32
N LEU A 281 24.57 8.00 -4.44
CA LEU A 281 25.84 7.48 -3.89
C LEU A 281 25.62 6.44 -2.79
N PHE A 282 24.56 6.59 -2.00
CA PHE A 282 24.22 5.69 -0.88
C PHE A 282 23.18 4.62 -1.27
N GLY A 283 22.97 4.40 -2.57
CA GLY A 283 22.30 3.18 -3.03
C GLY A 283 23.03 1.94 -2.53
N THR A 284 22.29 0.86 -2.27
CA THR A 284 22.88 -0.38 -1.76
C THR A 284 23.35 -1.28 -2.89
N ALA A 285 24.51 -1.93 -2.73
CA ALA A 285 24.93 -3.03 -3.60
C ALA A 285 24.01 -4.26 -3.49
N PHE A 286 23.26 -4.37 -2.40
CA PHE A 286 22.32 -5.46 -2.13
C PHE A 286 20.89 -5.06 -2.50
N GLY A 287 20.15 -5.99 -3.12
CA GLY A 287 18.70 -5.86 -3.29
C GLY A 287 17.95 -5.93 -1.96
N PHE A 288 16.75 -5.37 -1.92
CA PHE A 288 15.97 -5.22 -0.68
C PHE A 288 15.77 -6.54 0.09
N THR A 289 15.40 -7.63 -0.61
CA THR A 289 15.24 -8.96 0.01
C THR A 289 16.52 -9.41 0.73
N LYS A 290 17.68 -9.19 0.12
CA LYS A 290 18.97 -9.59 0.71
C LYS A 290 19.32 -8.74 1.93
N ALA A 291 19.00 -7.44 1.90
CA ALA A 291 19.14 -6.56 3.06
C ALA A 291 18.25 -7.03 4.22
N CYS A 292 16.99 -7.40 3.97
CA CYS A 292 16.09 -7.91 5.00
C CYS A 292 16.59 -9.23 5.65
N GLN A 293 17.27 -10.08 4.88
CA GLN A 293 17.86 -11.33 5.42
C GLN A 293 18.96 -11.09 6.46
N MET A 294 19.49 -9.86 6.56
CA MET A 294 20.47 -9.49 7.59
C MET A 294 19.81 -9.25 8.97
N GLY A 295 18.48 -9.34 9.06
CA GLY A 295 17.72 -9.29 10.31
C GLY A 295 17.34 -7.88 10.75
N SER A 296 18.07 -6.85 10.32
CA SER A 296 17.80 -5.44 10.62
C SER A 296 18.41 -4.54 9.55
N ILE A 297 17.84 -3.36 9.31
CA ILE A 297 18.39 -2.36 8.39
C ILE A 297 18.82 -1.11 9.18
N GLY A 298 20.01 -0.59 8.88
CA GLY A 298 20.63 0.51 9.62
C GLY A 298 21.56 0.04 10.75
N VAL A 299 22.24 -1.09 10.58
CA VAL A 299 23.24 -1.62 11.53
C VAL A 299 24.62 -1.63 10.89
#